data_AF-A0A101WM25-F1
#
_entry.id   AF-A0A101WM25-F1
#
_cell.length_a   1.000
_cell.length_b   1.000
_cell.length_c   1.000
_cell.angle_alpha   90.00
_cell.angle_beta   90.00
_cell.angle_gamma   90.00
#
_symmetry.space_group_name_H-M   'P 1'
#
loop_
_entity.id
_entity.type
_entity.pdbx_description
1 polymer ?
#
loop_
_entity_poly.entity_id
_entity_poly.type
_entity_poly.pdbx_seq_one_letter_code
_entity_poly.pdbx_strand_id
1 'polypeptide(L)'
;MWYGSFREQVVNLHNEAERSELSEFLKRQGLLLEADIEYTIALLDGRKIAAVGSLSERVMKCIAVDGEYKNMGLASGIVTNLINEAYARGKTHLFIYTKPENKCIFTELGFYTIAEVPEKSVLMENRSDGIKRYIDEIVNESRTKGDSGAIIVNCNPFTLGHKYLIEYAASQCRYLHVFVLWEEKSCFPAEIRYRLVKEGVRHLSNVILHSGKDYIISNATFPSYFIKTYEQWVETYARLDIEIFAKYIAPALDIRKRFAGEEPYCRVTAVYNEVMQEILPAHGIDVQILPRVGINGKPISASIVRALIRSGTIEKVSGLVPESTYRFLLSSEAEDIIRHIRETDQRH
;
A
#
# COMPACT_ATOMS: atom_id res chain seq x y z
N MET A 1 31.21 -17.83 12.53
CA MET A 1 31.53 -16.59 13.27
C MET A 1 32.64 -15.85 12.53
N TRP A 2 32.30 -14.85 11.73
CA TRP A 2 33.25 -13.93 11.07
C TRP A 2 32.84 -12.48 11.40
N TYR A 3 32.77 -12.13 12.69
CA TYR A 3 32.39 -10.79 13.15
C TYR A 3 33.61 -9.91 13.54
N GLY A 4 34.84 -10.34 13.23
CA GLY A 4 36.05 -9.68 13.74
C GLY A 4 36.46 -8.38 13.05
N SER A 5 35.96 -8.06 11.85
CA SER A 5 36.43 -6.91 11.05
C SER A 5 35.39 -5.83 10.80
N PHE A 6 34.09 -6.11 10.98
CA PHE A 6 33.02 -5.16 10.64
C PHE A 6 32.39 -4.56 11.90
N ARG A 7 32.30 -3.23 11.93
CA ARG A 7 31.61 -2.50 13.00
C ARG A 7 30.16 -2.22 12.60
N GLU A 8 29.22 -2.60 13.45
CA GLU A 8 27.81 -2.21 13.30
C GLU A 8 27.61 -0.74 13.72
N GLN A 9 26.92 0.04 12.90
CA GLN A 9 26.58 1.43 13.19
C GLN A 9 25.15 1.73 12.74
N VAL A 10 24.32 2.20 13.68
CA VAL A 10 23.05 2.83 13.34
C VAL A 10 23.35 4.18 12.70
N VAL A 11 22.87 4.39 11.48
CA VAL A 11 23.08 5.62 10.72
C VAL A 11 22.13 6.70 11.22
N ASN A 12 22.66 7.86 11.59
CA ASN A 12 21.84 9.00 12.00
C ASN A 12 21.26 9.72 10.77
N LEU A 13 20.00 9.42 10.45
CA LEU A 13 19.30 10.00 9.28
C LEU A 13 19.03 11.51 9.39
N HIS A 14 19.17 12.10 10.58
CA HIS A 14 19.09 13.55 10.81
C HIS A 14 20.45 14.25 10.69
N ASN A 15 21.56 13.50 10.64
CA ASN A 15 22.88 14.04 10.38
C ASN A 15 23.11 14.11 8.86
N GLU A 16 23.33 15.31 8.32
CA GLU A 16 23.49 15.52 6.88
C GLU A 16 24.66 14.75 6.28
N ALA A 17 25.79 14.65 7.00
CA ALA A 17 26.98 13.96 6.51
C ALA A 17 26.75 12.45 6.41
N GLU A 18 26.23 11.82 7.49
CA GLU A 18 25.90 10.39 7.49
C GLU A 18 24.82 10.04 6.45
N ARG A 19 23.81 10.91 6.33
CA ARG A 19 22.76 10.75 5.31
C ARG A 19 23.30 10.86 3.89
N SER A 20 24.21 11.81 3.64
CA SER A 20 24.85 11.96 2.33
C SER A 20 25.71 10.74 1.98
N GLU A 21 26.50 10.25 2.93
CA GLU A 21 27.33 9.05 2.76
C GLU A 21 26.48 7.81 2.44
N LEU A 22 25.40 7.60 3.18
CA LEU A 22 24.42 6.54 2.91
C LEU A 22 23.79 6.69 1.52
N SER A 23 23.37 7.91 1.16
CA SER A 23 22.75 8.19 -0.16
C SER A 23 23.71 7.89 -1.31
N GLU A 24 24.98 8.28 -1.18
CA GLU A 24 26.01 7.96 -2.17
C GLU A 24 26.29 6.47 -2.28
N PHE A 25 26.36 5.76 -1.14
CA PHE A 25 26.49 4.31 -1.12
C PHE A 25 25.33 3.64 -1.87
N LEU A 26 24.08 3.97 -1.51
CA LEU A 26 22.90 3.40 -2.13
C LEU A 26 22.85 3.70 -3.64
N LYS A 27 23.18 4.94 -4.06
CA LYS A 27 23.23 5.31 -5.48
C LYS A 27 24.21 4.45 -6.27
N ARG A 28 25.39 4.13 -5.71
CA ARG A 28 26.36 3.21 -6.35
C ARG A 28 25.81 1.78 -6.50
N GLN A 29 24.93 1.37 -5.59
CA GLN A 29 24.21 0.09 -5.65
C GLN A 29 22.94 0.16 -6.54
N GLY A 30 22.67 1.31 -7.18
CA GLY A 30 21.48 1.53 -7.99
C GLY A 30 20.20 1.66 -7.18
N LEU A 31 20.30 2.09 -5.92
CA LEU A 31 19.19 2.30 -4.99
C LEU A 31 19.07 3.78 -4.61
N LEU A 32 17.87 4.19 -4.19
CA LEU A 32 17.58 5.55 -3.72
C LEU A 32 17.20 5.53 -2.23
N LEU A 33 17.67 6.52 -1.48
CA LEU A 33 17.25 6.71 -0.09
C LEU A 33 15.84 7.34 -0.05
N GLU A 34 14.83 6.56 0.33
CA GLU A 34 13.45 7.04 0.46
C GLU A 34 13.26 7.88 1.73
N ALA A 35 12.33 8.84 1.67
CA ALA A 35 12.08 9.76 2.78
C ALA A 35 11.32 9.13 3.96
N ASP A 36 10.67 7.98 3.75
CA ASP A 36 9.90 7.25 4.77
C ASP A 36 10.74 6.22 5.54
N ILE A 37 12.06 6.19 5.32
CA ILE A 37 12.97 5.33 6.07
C ILE A 37 13.17 5.91 7.48
N GLU A 38 12.93 5.08 8.50
CA GLU A 38 12.98 5.45 9.91
C GLU A 38 14.22 4.92 10.62
N TYR A 39 14.83 3.88 10.06
CA TYR A 39 15.99 3.22 10.64
C TYR A 39 16.90 2.70 9.54
N THR A 40 18.20 2.83 9.74
CA THR A 40 19.21 2.21 8.87
C THR A 40 20.36 1.72 9.72
N ILE A 41 20.76 0.47 9.46
CA ILE A 41 21.95 -0.16 10.04
C ILE A 41 22.99 -0.32 8.93
N ALA A 42 24.24 0.03 9.25
CA ALA A 42 25.39 -0.16 8.38
C ALA A 42 26.42 -1.09 9.03
N LEU A 43 27.04 -1.94 8.22
CA LEU A 43 28.28 -2.66 8.56
C LEU A 43 29.44 -1.91 7.92
N LEU A 44 30.41 -1.52 8.73
CA LEU A 44 31.56 -0.72 8.31
C LEU A 44 32.85 -1.54 8.37
N ASP A 45 33.65 -1.47 7.30
CA ASP A 45 35.08 -1.85 7.33
C ASP A 45 35.92 -0.57 7.50
N GLY A 46 36.43 -0.35 8.71
CA GLY A 46 37.03 0.92 9.09
C GLY A 46 36.03 2.08 9.00
N ARG A 47 36.18 2.93 7.98
CA ARG A 47 35.24 4.03 7.66
C ARG A 47 34.36 3.74 6.45
N LYS A 48 34.62 2.67 5.70
CA LYS A 48 33.89 2.36 4.47
C LYS A 48 32.64 1.57 4.81
N ILE A 49 31.50 1.99 4.27
CA ILE A 49 30.27 1.19 4.29
C ILE A 49 30.49 -0.08 3.45
N ALA A 50 30.39 -1.24 4.09
CA ALA A 50 30.48 -2.56 3.47
C ALA A 50 29.09 -3.14 3.16
N ALA A 51 28.11 -2.90 4.04
CA ALA A 51 26.71 -3.27 3.81
C ALA A 51 25.76 -2.34 4.55
N VAL A 52 24.53 -2.20 4.05
CA VAL A 52 23.45 -1.44 4.68
C VAL A 52 22.13 -2.17 4.56
N GLY A 53 21.21 -1.84 5.45
CA GLY A 53 19.79 -2.15 5.30
C GLY A 53 18.95 -1.18 6.11
N SER A 54 17.74 -0.94 5.63
CA SER A 54 16.83 0.06 6.17
C SER A 54 15.48 -0.54 6.53
N LEU A 55 14.77 0.11 7.44
CA LEU A 55 13.41 -0.24 7.84
C LEU A 55 12.50 0.98 7.71
N SER A 56 11.30 0.75 7.20
CA SER A 56 10.17 1.69 7.18
C SER A 56 8.94 0.92 7.62
N GLU A 57 8.43 1.20 8.81
CA GLU A 57 7.38 0.41 9.47
C GLU A 57 7.66 -1.12 9.45
N ARG A 58 6.96 -1.87 8.61
CA ARG A 58 7.06 -3.34 8.44
C ARG A 58 7.82 -3.76 7.19
N VAL A 59 8.34 -2.79 6.44
CA VAL A 59 9.00 -3.03 5.15
C VAL A 59 10.50 -2.86 5.31
N MET A 60 11.24 -3.93 5.06
CA MET A 60 12.69 -3.85 4.90
C MET A 60 13.02 -3.32 3.51
N LYS A 61 13.90 -2.33 3.47
CA LYS A 61 14.26 -1.57 2.27
C LYS A 61 15.78 -1.45 2.17
N CYS A 62 16.25 -1.06 0.99
CA CYS A 62 17.63 -0.62 0.78
C CYS A 62 18.71 -1.61 1.26
N ILE A 63 18.45 -2.93 1.21
CA ILE A 63 19.43 -3.94 1.60
C ILE A 63 20.47 -4.05 0.48
N ALA A 64 21.71 -3.69 0.76
CA ALA A 64 22.78 -3.73 -0.21
C ALA A 64 24.13 -4.05 0.43
N VAL A 65 24.97 -4.77 -0.32
CA VAL A 65 26.33 -5.14 0.06
C VAL A 65 27.28 -4.67 -1.04
N ASP A 66 28.35 -4.00 -0.66
CA ASP A 66 29.37 -3.54 -1.60
C ASP A 66 30.05 -4.72 -2.30
N GLY A 67 30.39 -4.54 -3.58
CA GLY A 67 30.92 -5.58 -4.44
C GLY A 67 32.16 -6.27 -3.89
N GLU A 68 33.01 -5.54 -3.17
CA GLU A 68 34.23 -6.06 -2.55
C GLU A 68 33.96 -7.07 -1.42
N TYR A 69 32.76 -7.03 -0.83
CA TYR A 69 32.37 -7.84 0.33
C TYR A 69 31.26 -8.84 0.00
N LYS A 70 30.97 -9.04 -1.29
CA LYS A 70 30.02 -10.08 -1.73
C LYS A 70 30.48 -11.45 -1.24
N ASN A 71 29.51 -12.30 -0.92
CA ASN A 71 29.71 -13.67 -0.41
C ASN A 71 30.34 -13.79 0.99
N MET A 72 30.54 -12.68 1.71
CA MET A 72 31.01 -12.71 3.11
C MET A 72 29.88 -12.86 4.15
N GLY A 73 28.65 -13.12 3.72
CA GLY A 73 27.49 -13.24 4.61
C GLY A 73 27.02 -11.91 5.23
N LEU A 74 27.46 -10.76 4.72
CA LEU A 74 27.05 -9.46 5.27
C LEU A 74 25.54 -9.20 5.13
N ALA A 75 24.93 -9.69 4.04
CA ALA A 75 23.49 -9.58 3.82
C ALA A 75 22.67 -10.27 4.93
N SER A 76 23.09 -11.46 5.40
CA SER A 76 22.41 -12.16 6.48
C SER A 76 22.54 -11.42 7.81
N GLY A 77 23.71 -10.81 8.07
CA GLY A 77 23.94 -9.97 9.25
C GLY A 77 23.03 -8.74 9.27
N ILE A 78 22.91 -8.05 8.14
CA ILE A 78 21.98 -6.92 7.97
C ILE A 78 20.52 -7.36 8.20
N VAL A 79 20.07 -8.42 7.53
CA VAL A 79 18.69 -8.90 7.66
C VAL A 79 18.36 -9.32 9.09
N THR A 80 19.28 -10.01 9.77
CA THR A 80 19.11 -10.39 11.17
C THR A 80 18.96 -9.16 12.07
N ASN A 81 19.79 -8.15 11.88
CA ASN A 81 19.69 -6.89 12.63
C ASN A 81 18.35 -6.18 12.38
N LEU A 82 17.92 -6.08 11.12
CA LEU A 82 16.64 -5.47 10.78
C LEU A 82 15.44 -6.21 11.39
N ILE A 83 15.46 -7.54 11.39
CA ILE A 83 14.42 -8.37 12.02
C ILE A 83 14.38 -8.09 13.53
N ASN A 84 15.53 -8.10 14.20
CA ASN A 84 15.62 -7.85 15.64
C ASN A 84 15.12 -6.45 16.01
N GLU A 85 15.52 -5.43 15.24
CA GLU A 85 15.06 -4.06 15.43
C GLU A 85 13.55 -3.95 15.24
N ALA A 86 13.00 -4.53 14.17
CA ALA A 86 11.57 -4.50 13.91
C ALA A 86 10.78 -5.22 15.02
N TYR A 87 11.30 -6.33 15.54
CA TYR A 87 10.67 -7.09 16.64
C TYR A 87 10.71 -6.30 17.94
N ALA A 88 11.81 -5.60 18.24
CA ALA A 88 11.91 -4.69 19.38
C ALA A 88 10.87 -3.55 19.31
N ARG A 89 10.49 -3.13 18.09
CA ARG A 89 9.40 -2.17 17.82
C ARG A 89 8.00 -2.81 17.78
N GLY A 90 7.87 -4.10 18.10
CA GLY A 90 6.60 -4.83 18.08
C GLY A 90 6.10 -5.23 16.70
N LYS A 91 6.91 -5.09 15.64
CA LYS A 91 6.57 -5.41 14.25
C LYS A 91 7.10 -6.79 13.88
N THR A 92 6.28 -7.83 13.98
CA THR A 92 6.73 -9.23 13.78
C THR A 92 6.42 -9.80 12.40
N HIS A 93 5.54 -9.15 11.63
CA HIS A 93 5.24 -9.51 10.25
C HIS A 93 5.91 -8.50 9.34
N LEU A 94 6.91 -8.97 8.60
CA LEU A 94 7.80 -8.15 7.80
C LEU A 94 7.68 -8.51 6.33
N PHE A 95 7.81 -7.49 5.50
CA PHE A 95 7.76 -7.59 4.06
C PHE A 95 9.06 -7.09 3.45
N ILE A 96 9.40 -7.64 2.29
CA ILE A 96 10.47 -7.13 1.44
C ILE A 96 10.00 -7.06 0.00
N TYR A 97 10.28 -5.93 -0.63
CA TYR A 97 10.13 -5.71 -2.06
C TYR A 97 11.54 -5.62 -2.63
N THR A 98 11.90 -6.51 -3.54
CA THR A 98 13.26 -6.53 -4.11
C THR A 98 13.23 -6.94 -5.58
N LYS A 99 14.37 -6.93 -6.25
CA LYS A 99 14.50 -7.45 -7.61
C LYS A 99 14.44 -8.98 -7.60
N PRO A 100 13.86 -9.63 -8.64
CA PRO A 100 13.76 -11.08 -8.72
C PRO A 100 15.10 -11.83 -8.55
N GLU A 101 16.22 -11.25 -9.00
CA GLU A 101 17.56 -11.81 -8.83
C GLU A 101 17.96 -12.05 -7.35
N ASN A 102 17.37 -11.32 -6.40
CA ASN A 102 17.65 -11.46 -4.97
C ASN A 102 16.74 -12.47 -4.27
N LYS A 103 15.77 -13.07 -4.97
CA LYS A 103 14.77 -13.97 -4.39
C LYS A 103 15.38 -15.16 -3.66
N CYS A 104 16.41 -15.79 -4.22
CA CYS A 104 17.09 -16.94 -3.60
C CYS A 104 17.71 -16.56 -2.25
N ILE A 105 18.41 -15.41 -2.20
CA ILE A 105 19.05 -14.90 -0.99
C ILE A 105 18.03 -14.71 0.12
N PHE A 106 16.91 -14.04 -0.15
CA PHE A 106 15.89 -13.82 0.89
C PHE A 106 15.13 -15.09 1.26
N THR A 107 15.00 -16.05 0.35
CA THR A 107 14.42 -17.36 0.66
C THR A 107 15.26 -18.11 1.70
N GLU A 108 16.59 -18.11 1.54
CA GLU A 108 17.52 -18.69 2.51
C GLU A 108 17.48 -17.98 3.87
N LEU A 109 17.08 -16.70 3.89
CA LEU A 109 16.90 -15.89 5.10
C LEU A 109 15.49 -15.98 5.70
N GLY A 110 14.68 -16.95 5.26
CA GLY A 110 13.36 -17.24 5.85
C GLY A 110 12.23 -16.36 5.31
N PHE A 111 12.39 -15.75 4.14
CA PHE A 111 11.30 -15.05 3.45
C PHE A 111 10.64 -15.95 2.41
N TYR A 112 9.33 -15.79 2.24
CA TYR A 112 8.51 -16.58 1.34
C TYR A 112 7.90 -15.66 0.28
N THR A 113 8.01 -16.05 -0.99
CA THR A 113 7.47 -15.25 -2.10
C THR A 113 5.95 -15.27 -2.10
N ILE A 114 5.36 -14.07 -2.14
CA ILE A 114 3.92 -13.85 -2.28
C ILE A 114 3.54 -13.71 -3.76
N ALA A 115 4.17 -12.76 -4.44
CA ALA A 115 3.92 -12.41 -5.83
C ALA A 115 5.19 -11.85 -6.48
N GLU A 116 5.25 -11.93 -7.81
CA GLU A 116 6.41 -11.51 -8.59
C GLU A 116 5.95 -10.89 -9.91
N VAL A 117 6.50 -9.73 -10.23
CA VAL A 117 6.44 -9.12 -11.56
C VAL A 117 7.79 -9.38 -12.22
N PRO A 118 7.83 -10.20 -13.30
CA PRO A 118 9.07 -10.61 -13.94
C PRO A 118 10.01 -9.44 -14.22
N GLU A 119 11.29 -9.63 -13.90
CA GLU A 119 12.38 -8.64 -14.06
C GLU A 119 12.24 -7.33 -13.26
N LYS A 120 11.07 -7.04 -12.66
CA LYS A 120 10.79 -5.77 -11.98
C LYS A 120 10.85 -5.90 -10.46
N SER A 121 10.03 -6.78 -9.88
CA SER A 121 9.90 -6.86 -8.42
C SER A 121 9.37 -8.21 -7.94
N VAL A 122 9.81 -8.61 -6.75
CA VAL A 122 9.24 -9.71 -5.97
C VAL A 122 8.85 -9.18 -4.60
N LEU A 123 7.63 -9.49 -4.16
CA LEU A 123 7.19 -9.31 -2.78
C LEU A 123 7.36 -10.62 -2.02
N MET A 124 8.01 -10.53 -0.88
CA MET A 124 8.19 -11.66 0.02
C MET A 124 7.85 -11.26 1.46
N GLU A 125 7.49 -12.24 2.30
CA GLU A 125 7.16 -12.05 3.71
C GLU A 125 7.93 -13.01 4.61
N ASN A 126 8.15 -12.64 5.88
CA ASN A 126 8.84 -13.49 6.86
C ASN A 126 7.92 -14.54 7.54
N ARG A 127 6.73 -14.79 6.99
CA ARG A 127 5.76 -15.77 7.50
C ARG A 127 5.38 -16.74 6.39
N SER A 128 5.59 -18.03 6.60
CA SER A 128 5.26 -19.06 5.61
C SER A 128 3.76 -19.20 5.33
N ASP A 129 2.92 -18.77 6.27
CA ASP A 129 1.46 -18.85 6.20
C ASP A 129 0.78 -17.48 6.29
N GLY A 130 1.52 -16.38 6.11
CA GLY A 130 0.99 -15.03 6.28
C GLY A 130 -0.19 -14.76 5.34
N ILE A 131 0.02 -14.88 4.02
CA ILE A 131 -1.06 -14.65 3.06
C ILE A 131 -2.23 -15.63 3.26
N LYS A 132 -1.93 -16.87 3.63
CA LYS A 132 -2.96 -17.87 3.92
C LYS A 132 -3.86 -17.42 5.08
N ARG A 133 -3.26 -16.93 6.18
CA ARG A 133 -4.02 -16.41 7.33
C ARG A 133 -4.89 -15.22 6.96
N TYR A 134 -4.38 -14.32 6.11
CA TYR A 134 -5.18 -13.20 5.61
C TYR A 134 -6.38 -13.67 4.76
N ILE A 135 -6.17 -14.64 3.89
CA ILE A 135 -7.25 -15.24 3.11
C ILE A 135 -8.28 -15.91 4.03
N ASP A 136 -7.83 -16.65 5.05
CA ASP A 136 -8.73 -17.26 6.03
C ASP A 136 -9.53 -16.19 6.82
N GLU A 137 -8.92 -15.05 7.17
CA GLU A 137 -9.59 -13.91 7.81
C GLU A 137 -10.73 -13.37 6.95
N ILE A 138 -10.47 -13.00 5.69
CA ILE A 138 -11.49 -12.39 4.81
C ILE A 138 -12.59 -13.37 4.42
N VAL A 139 -12.28 -14.67 4.30
CA VAL A 139 -13.28 -15.72 4.07
C VAL A 139 -14.20 -15.88 5.30
N ASN A 140 -13.63 -15.83 6.51
CA ASN A 140 -14.40 -15.90 7.76
C ASN A 140 -15.27 -14.65 8.00
N GLU A 141 -14.81 -13.48 7.55
CA GLU A 141 -15.60 -12.24 7.56
C GLU A 141 -16.77 -12.31 6.59
N SER A 142 -16.55 -12.88 5.39
CA SER A 142 -17.57 -13.00 4.36
C SER A 142 -18.75 -13.86 4.79
N ARG A 143 -18.50 -15.04 5.36
CA ARG A 143 -19.54 -16.03 5.74
C ARG A 143 -20.51 -16.40 4.61
N THR A 144 -20.18 -16.08 3.36
CA THR A 144 -21.01 -16.28 2.18
C THR A 144 -20.17 -16.89 1.05
N LYS A 145 -20.85 -17.55 0.09
CA LYS A 145 -20.23 -18.11 -1.12
C LYS A 145 -21.16 -17.90 -2.31
N GLY A 146 -20.58 -17.79 -3.50
CA GLY A 146 -21.29 -17.62 -4.77
C GLY A 146 -20.86 -16.34 -5.48
N ASP A 147 -21.50 -16.06 -6.62
CA ASP A 147 -21.16 -14.97 -7.55
C ASP A 147 -20.93 -13.61 -6.85
N SER A 148 -19.65 -13.28 -6.67
CA SER A 148 -19.20 -12.11 -5.94
C SER A 148 -18.59 -11.05 -6.86
N GLY A 149 -18.81 -9.79 -6.50
CA GLY A 149 -18.08 -8.64 -7.01
C GLY A 149 -17.07 -8.12 -5.99
N ALA A 150 -16.09 -7.35 -6.44
CA ALA A 150 -15.19 -6.62 -5.54
C ALA A 150 -14.94 -5.17 -5.94
N ILE A 151 -14.85 -4.32 -4.92
CA ILE A 151 -14.38 -2.93 -4.96
C ILE A 151 -13.19 -2.79 -3.99
N ILE A 152 -12.14 -2.08 -4.40
CA ILE A 152 -11.08 -1.59 -3.50
C ILE A 152 -11.14 -0.07 -3.54
N VAL A 153 -11.22 0.57 -2.39
CA VAL A 153 -11.39 2.02 -2.25
C VAL A 153 -10.53 2.58 -1.13
N ASN A 154 -9.98 3.79 -1.34
CA ASN A 154 -9.35 4.53 -0.26
C ASN A 154 -10.41 5.26 0.59
N CYS A 155 -11.36 5.96 -0.04
CA CYS A 155 -12.40 6.73 0.67
C CYS A 155 -11.84 7.78 1.64
N ASN A 156 -10.98 8.67 1.15
CA ASN A 156 -10.26 9.65 1.95
C ASN A 156 -10.71 11.11 1.67
N PRO A 157 -11.95 11.55 1.96
CA PRO A 157 -12.99 10.83 2.67
C PRO A 157 -13.93 10.05 1.73
N PHE A 158 -14.90 9.35 2.33
CA PHE A 158 -16.00 8.71 1.61
C PHE A 158 -16.90 9.78 0.97
N THR A 159 -17.16 9.66 -0.33
CA THR A 159 -17.87 10.66 -1.16
C THR A 159 -19.09 10.04 -1.83
N LEU A 160 -19.98 10.88 -2.38
CA LEU A 160 -21.14 10.38 -3.14
C LEU A 160 -20.70 9.58 -4.39
N GLY A 161 -19.54 9.89 -4.96
CA GLY A 161 -18.97 9.09 -6.06
C GLY A 161 -18.61 7.67 -5.61
N HIS A 162 -17.99 7.51 -4.43
CA HIS A 162 -17.73 6.19 -3.86
C HIS A 162 -19.02 5.45 -3.55
N LYS A 163 -20.00 6.13 -2.95
CA LYS A 163 -21.31 5.56 -2.63
C LYS A 163 -22.01 5.04 -3.88
N TYR A 164 -22.05 5.84 -4.94
CA TYR A 164 -22.63 5.42 -6.23
C TYR A 164 -21.93 4.20 -6.82
N LEU A 165 -20.59 4.16 -6.83
CA LEU A 165 -19.84 3.01 -7.34
C LEU A 165 -20.20 1.73 -6.57
N ILE A 166 -20.29 1.82 -5.24
CA ILE A 166 -20.66 0.69 -4.39
C ILE A 166 -22.11 0.25 -4.63
N GLU A 167 -23.06 1.19 -4.70
CA GLU A 167 -24.47 0.89 -4.97
C GLU A 167 -24.66 0.24 -6.33
N TYR A 168 -24.00 0.76 -7.37
CA TYR A 168 -24.01 0.17 -8.69
C TYR A 168 -23.44 -1.25 -8.66
N ALA A 169 -22.24 -1.44 -8.15
CA ALA A 169 -21.60 -2.76 -8.14
C ALA A 169 -22.41 -3.78 -7.31
N ALA A 170 -23.00 -3.35 -6.20
CA ALA A 170 -23.85 -4.21 -5.36
C ALA A 170 -25.12 -4.67 -6.10
N SER A 171 -25.62 -3.89 -7.06
CA SER A 171 -26.75 -4.29 -7.92
C SER A 171 -26.36 -5.33 -8.99
N GLN A 172 -25.06 -5.50 -9.27
CA GLN A 172 -24.54 -6.30 -10.37
C GLN A 172 -23.97 -7.67 -9.94
N CYS A 173 -24.04 -8.01 -8.65
CA CYS A 173 -23.53 -9.26 -8.09
C CYS A 173 -24.37 -9.71 -6.89
N ARG A 174 -24.26 -10.99 -6.52
CA ARG A 174 -24.99 -11.50 -5.36
C ARG A 174 -24.41 -10.97 -4.06
N TYR A 175 -23.08 -10.92 -3.95
CA TYR A 175 -22.35 -10.33 -2.84
C TYR A 175 -21.30 -9.37 -3.36
N LEU A 176 -21.16 -8.21 -2.71
CA LEU A 176 -20.11 -7.25 -3.05
C LEU A 176 -19.11 -7.14 -1.88
N HIS A 177 -17.88 -7.53 -2.14
CA HIS A 177 -16.76 -7.32 -1.22
C HIS A 177 -16.18 -5.92 -1.44
N VAL A 178 -16.22 -5.07 -0.42
CA VAL A 178 -15.61 -3.75 -0.47
C VAL A 178 -14.44 -3.72 0.50
N PHE A 179 -13.24 -3.62 -0.07
CA PHE A 179 -12.00 -3.47 0.68
C PHE A 179 -11.68 -1.98 0.83
N VAL A 180 -11.68 -1.50 2.07
CA VAL A 180 -11.25 -0.13 2.39
C VAL A 180 -9.77 -0.17 2.74
N LEU A 181 -8.91 0.50 1.96
CA LEU A 181 -7.46 0.48 2.15
C LEU A 181 -7.07 0.84 3.58
N TRP A 182 -6.17 0.08 4.21
CA TRP A 182 -5.74 0.28 5.58
C TRP A 182 -4.33 0.87 5.64
N GLU A 183 -4.24 2.16 5.32
CA GLU A 183 -3.00 2.94 5.37
C GLU A 183 -3.14 4.22 6.21
N GLU A 184 -2.03 4.67 6.78
CA GLU A 184 -1.94 5.85 7.65
C GLU A 184 -1.41 7.11 6.92
N LYS A 185 -1.09 7.00 5.62
CA LYS A 185 -0.61 8.15 4.80
C LYS A 185 -1.75 9.05 4.28
N SER A 186 -3.00 8.73 4.59
CA SER A 186 -4.19 9.46 4.15
C SER A 186 -4.59 10.54 5.15
N CYS A 187 -5.11 11.68 4.68
CA CYS A 187 -5.64 12.75 5.55
C CYS A 187 -6.69 12.25 6.56
N PHE A 188 -7.54 11.31 6.16
CA PHE A 188 -8.50 10.63 7.04
C PHE A 188 -7.92 9.28 7.49
N PRO A 189 -7.85 9.00 8.81
CA PRO A 189 -7.35 7.73 9.33
C PRO A 189 -8.15 6.52 8.82
N ALA A 190 -7.50 5.36 8.71
CA ALA A 190 -8.11 4.16 8.15
C ALA A 190 -9.40 3.72 8.86
N GLU A 191 -9.39 3.74 10.19
CA GLU A 191 -10.55 3.40 11.02
C GLU A 191 -11.76 4.33 10.74
N ILE A 192 -11.49 5.62 10.61
CA ILE A 192 -12.51 6.63 10.29
C ILE A 192 -13.07 6.35 8.90
N ARG A 193 -12.21 6.18 7.88
CA ARG A 193 -12.64 5.89 6.50
C ARG A 193 -13.52 4.63 6.46
N TYR A 194 -13.12 3.56 7.14
CA TYR A 194 -13.89 2.32 7.25
C TYR A 194 -15.27 2.57 7.90
N ARG A 195 -15.33 3.30 9.01
CA ARG A 195 -16.58 3.64 9.70
C ARG A 195 -17.52 4.45 8.81
N LEU A 196 -17.01 5.46 8.11
CA LEU A 196 -17.81 6.30 7.21
C LEU A 196 -18.41 5.51 6.05
N VAL A 197 -17.65 4.58 5.47
CA VAL A 197 -18.13 3.65 4.45
C VAL A 197 -19.22 2.75 5.05
N LYS A 198 -18.93 2.09 6.18
CA LYS A 198 -19.86 1.20 6.89
C LYS A 198 -21.22 1.83 7.16
N GLU A 199 -21.23 3.05 7.67
CA GLU A 199 -22.48 3.77 7.91
C GLU A 199 -23.19 4.15 6.61
N GLY A 200 -22.42 4.60 5.61
CA GLY A 200 -22.96 5.12 4.36
C GLY A 200 -23.49 4.06 3.39
N VAL A 201 -23.14 2.79 3.59
CA VAL A 201 -23.62 1.64 2.82
C VAL A 201 -24.54 0.70 3.60
N ARG A 202 -24.93 1.06 4.83
CA ARG A 202 -25.69 0.19 5.74
C ARG A 202 -27.02 -0.32 5.17
N HIS A 203 -27.61 0.40 4.22
CA HIS A 203 -28.83 0.00 3.52
C HIS A 203 -28.65 -1.15 2.52
N LEU A 204 -27.40 -1.48 2.16
CA LEU A 204 -27.08 -2.57 1.24
C LEU A 204 -26.81 -3.86 2.02
N SER A 205 -27.75 -4.80 1.98
CA SER A 205 -27.67 -6.06 2.74
C SER A 205 -26.68 -7.07 2.17
N ASN A 206 -26.24 -6.89 0.93
CA ASN A 206 -25.31 -7.78 0.24
C ASN A 206 -23.87 -7.25 0.16
N VAL A 207 -23.57 -6.15 0.85
CA VAL A 207 -22.21 -5.59 0.92
C VAL A 207 -21.48 -6.13 2.14
N ILE A 208 -20.27 -6.64 1.91
CA ILE A 208 -19.35 -7.15 2.93
C ILE A 208 -18.15 -6.22 2.94
N LEU A 209 -17.88 -5.61 4.10
CA LEU A 209 -16.74 -4.71 4.26
C LEU A 209 -15.54 -5.47 4.81
N HIS A 210 -14.38 -5.20 4.24
CA HIS A 210 -13.09 -5.72 4.68
C HIS A 210 -12.13 -4.56 4.92
N SER A 211 -11.29 -4.70 5.94
CA SER A 211 -10.10 -3.88 6.07
C SER A 211 -9.06 -4.34 5.04
N GLY A 212 -8.75 -3.51 4.05
CA GLY A 212 -7.74 -3.79 3.03
C GLY A 212 -6.33 -3.60 3.57
N LYS A 213 -5.88 -4.59 4.34
CA LYS A 213 -4.59 -4.61 5.05
C LYS A 213 -3.45 -5.06 4.11
N ASP A 214 -2.58 -5.93 4.59
CA ASP A 214 -1.21 -6.13 4.13
C ASP A 214 -1.03 -6.69 2.70
N TYR A 215 -2.10 -7.25 2.13
CA TYR A 215 -2.09 -7.87 0.79
C TYR A 215 -2.93 -7.10 -0.21
N ILE A 216 -3.37 -5.89 0.15
CA ILE A 216 -3.90 -4.90 -0.78
C ILE A 216 -2.95 -3.72 -0.74
N ILE A 217 -2.03 -3.71 -1.70
CA ILE A 217 -0.93 -2.77 -1.73
C ILE A 217 -1.50 -1.38 -2.00
N SER A 218 -1.14 -0.42 -1.16
CA SER A 218 -1.38 0.99 -1.48
C SER A 218 -0.20 1.55 -2.25
N ASN A 219 -0.51 2.35 -3.27
CA ASN A 219 0.46 3.20 -3.95
C ASN A 219 1.32 4.02 -2.98
N ALA A 220 0.75 4.53 -1.88
CA ALA A 220 1.51 5.37 -0.95
C ALA A 220 2.57 4.59 -0.16
N THR A 221 2.42 3.26 -0.04
CA THR A 221 3.29 2.39 0.74
C THR A 221 4.22 1.52 -0.10
N PHE A 222 4.03 1.48 -1.42
CA PHE A 222 4.85 0.66 -2.30
C PHE A 222 6.26 1.26 -2.48
N PRO A 223 7.34 0.52 -2.16
CA PRO A 223 8.68 1.07 -2.22
C PRO A 223 9.14 1.35 -3.66
N SER A 224 9.79 2.49 -3.85
CA SER A 224 10.33 2.97 -5.12
C SER A 224 11.86 2.90 -5.21
N TYR A 225 12.54 2.57 -4.10
CA TYR A 225 13.99 2.69 -3.95
C TYR A 225 14.83 1.93 -4.99
N PHE A 226 14.29 0.89 -5.62
CA PHE A 226 14.98 0.09 -6.66
C PHE A 226 14.43 0.32 -8.07
N ILE A 227 13.48 1.25 -8.24
CA ILE A 227 12.80 1.54 -9.51
C ILE A 227 13.28 2.86 -10.10
N LYS A 228 13.61 2.86 -11.39
CA LYS A 228 14.30 3.98 -12.04
C LYS A 228 13.39 5.13 -12.43
N THR A 229 12.15 4.82 -12.84
CA THR A 229 11.20 5.82 -13.32
C THR A 229 9.87 5.72 -12.61
N TYR A 230 9.17 6.85 -12.55
CA TYR A 230 7.84 6.92 -11.96
C TYR A 230 6.84 6.00 -12.68
N GLU A 231 6.90 5.93 -14.01
CA GLU A 231 6.04 5.07 -14.81
C GLU A 231 6.24 3.59 -14.49
N GLN A 232 7.50 3.15 -14.41
CA GLN A 232 7.82 1.78 -14.03
C GLN A 232 7.34 1.48 -12.61
N TRP A 233 7.43 2.44 -11.70
CA TRP A 233 6.99 2.27 -10.32
C TRP A 233 5.48 2.06 -10.24
N VAL A 234 4.69 2.94 -10.87
CA VAL A 234 3.23 2.82 -10.92
C VAL A 234 2.81 1.48 -11.52
N GLU A 235 3.40 1.09 -12.65
CA GLU A 235 3.06 -0.16 -13.33
C GLU A 235 3.44 -1.40 -12.50
N THR A 236 4.63 -1.40 -11.88
CA THR A 236 5.11 -2.52 -11.06
C THR A 236 4.23 -2.72 -9.84
N TYR A 237 3.91 -1.62 -9.15
CA TYR A 237 2.95 -1.61 -8.04
C TYR A 237 1.61 -2.21 -8.45
N ALA A 238 1.01 -1.69 -9.53
CA ALA A 238 -0.30 -2.12 -9.99
C ALA A 238 -0.31 -3.61 -10.33
N ARG A 239 0.68 -4.08 -11.09
CA ARG A 239 0.81 -5.49 -11.47
C ARG A 239 0.92 -6.37 -10.23
N LEU A 240 1.78 -6.03 -9.28
CA LEU A 240 1.99 -6.84 -8.09
C LEU A 240 0.72 -6.96 -7.24
N ASP A 241 -0.01 -5.85 -7.05
CA ASP A 241 -1.28 -5.84 -6.32
C ASP A 241 -2.36 -6.66 -7.02
N ILE A 242 -2.49 -6.50 -8.33
CA ILE A 242 -3.49 -7.20 -9.15
C ILE A 242 -3.18 -8.70 -9.22
N GLU A 243 -1.90 -9.10 -9.28
CA GLU A 243 -1.48 -10.49 -9.21
C GLU A 243 -1.86 -11.14 -7.86
N ILE A 244 -1.66 -10.43 -6.74
CA ILE A 244 -2.08 -10.92 -5.42
C ILE A 244 -3.60 -11.09 -5.37
N PHE A 245 -4.33 -10.09 -5.86
CA PHE A 245 -5.77 -10.14 -5.92
C PHE A 245 -6.28 -11.31 -6.76
N ALA A 246 -5.77 -11.47 -7.98
CA ALA A 246 -6.19 -12.50 -8.92
C ALA A 246 -5.83 -13.91 -8.43
N LYS A 247 -4.67 -14.07 -7.80
CA LYS A 247 -4.15 -15.37 -7.37
C LYS A 247 -4.75 -15.86 -6.05
N TYR A 248 -5.03 -14.96 -5.11
CA TYR A 248 -5.40 -15.35 -3.75
C TYR A 248 -6.78 -14.84 -3.33
N ILE A 249 -7.06 -13.55 -3.50
CA ILE A 249 -8.28 -12.92 -2.97
C ILE A 249 -9.52 -13.32 -3.78
N ALA A 250 -9.45 -13.14 -5.10
CA ALA A 250 -10.56 -13.41 -6.00
C ALA A 250 -11.06 -14.87 -5.93
N PRO A 251 -10.20 -15.90 -6.04
CA PRO A 251 -10.66 -17.29 -5.97
C PRO A 251 -11.20 -17.67 -4.58
N ALA A 252 -10.64 -17.12 -3.49
CA ALA A 252 -11.09 -17.45 -2.14
C ALA A 252 -12.50 -16.94 -1.83
N LEU A 253 -12.89 -15.82 -2.46
CA LEU A 253 -14.19 -15.16 -2.26
C LEU A 253 -15.17 -15.36 -3.43
N ASP A 254 -14.83 -16.23 -4.41
CA ASP A 254 -15.60 -16.46 -5.64
C ASP A 254 -15.91 -15.17 -6.42
N ILE A 255 -14.95 -14.25 -6.45
CA ILE A 255 -15.11 -12.97 -7.13
C ILE A 255 -14.97 -13.19 -8.65
N ARG A 256 -16.01 -12.78 -9.39
CA ARG A 256 -16.08 -12.83 -10.85
C ARG A 256 -16.10 -11.47 -11.51
N LYS A 257 -16.32 -10.40 -10.74
CA LYS A 257 -16.36 -9.03 -11.24
C LYS A 257 -15.53 -8.10 -10.37
N ARG A 258 -14.68 -7.29 -10.99
CA ARG A 258 -13.93 -6.22 -10.35
C ARG A 258 -14.45 -4.87 -10.85
N PHE A 259 -14.94 -4.04 -9.93
CA PHE A 259 -15.46 -2.72 -10.26
C PHE A 259 -14.49 -1.62 -9.83
N ALA A 260 -14.32 -0.62 -10.70
CA ALA A 260 -13.54 0.57 -10.43
C ALA A 260 -14.23 1.82 -11.01
N GLY A 261 -13.88 2.99 -10.48
CA GLY A 261 -14.26 4.27 -11.09
C GLY A 261 -13.22 4.70 -12.12
N GLU A 262 -13.68 5.39 -13.15
CA GLU A 262 -12.82 6.09 -14.09
C GLU A 262 -12.10 7.25 -13.37
N GLU A 263 -10.80 7.41 -13.62
CA GLU A 263 -10.00 8.49 -13.06
C GLU A 263 -8.98 9.01 -14.09
N PRO A 264 -9.43 9.79 -15.09
CA PRO A 264 -8.58 10.23 -16.19
C PRO A 264 -7.56 11.30 -15.78
N TYR A 265 -7.75 11.93 -14.61
CA TYR A 265 -6.90 13.01 -14.12
C TYR A 265 -5.84 12.54 -13.10
N CYS A 266 -5.82 11.24 -12.78
CA CYS A 266 -4.78 10.62 -11.96
C CYS A 266 -4.07 9.54 -12.77
N ARG A 267 -2.85 9.83 -13.23
CA ARG A 267 -2.06 8.89 -14.03
C ARG A 267 -1.83 7.56 -13.32
N VAL A 268 -1.63 7.57 -11.99
CA VAL A 268 -1.48 6.35 -11.20
C VAL A 268 -2.71 5.45 -11.33
N THR A 269 -3.90 6.03 -11.15
CA THR A 269 -5.15 5.28 -11.20
C THR A 269 -5.49 4.83 -12.61
N ALA A 270 -5.18 5.64 -13.63
CA ALA A 270 -5.34 5.26 -15.03
C ALA A 270 -4.49 4.02 -15.38
N VAL A 271 -3.19 4.05 -15.06
CA VAL A 271 -2.30 2.89 -15.29
C VAL A 271 -2.75 1.67 -14.49
N TYR A 272 -3.18 1.85 -13.24
CA TYR A 272 -3.72 0.75 -12.45
C TYR A 272 -4.95 0.12 -13.11
N ASN A 273 -5.88 0.93 -13.62
CA ASN A 273 -7.05 0.46 -14.35
C ASN A 273 -6.69 -0.29 -15.65
N GLU A 274 -5.70 0.20 -16.40
CA GLU A 274 -5.16 -0.47 -17.60
C GLU A 274 -4.61 -1.85 -17.26
N VAL A 275 -3.74 -1.94 -16.24
CA VAL A 275 -3.17 -3.22 -15.78
C VAL A 275 -4.26 -4.17 -15.29
N MET A 276 -5.29 -3.65 -14.63
CA MET A 276 -6.43 -4.44 -14.15
C MET A 276 -7.20 -5.06 -15.32
N GLN A 277 -7.47 -4.29 -16.37
CA GLN A 277 -8.11 -4.77 -17.60
C GLN A 277 -7.22 -5.75 -18.39
N GLU A 278 -5.90 -5.64 -18.28
CA GLU A 278 -4.96 -6.56 -18.92
C GLU A 278 -4.93 -7.93 -18.23
N ILE A 279 -4.82 -7.97 -16.89
CA ILE A 279 -4.53 -9.20 -16.14
C ILE A 279 -5.81 -9.95 -15.77
N LEU A 280 -6.79 -9.28 -15.17
CA LEU A 280 -7.92 -9.96 -14.53
C LEU A 280 -8.78 -10.82 -15.47
N PRO A 281 -9.03 -10.44 -16.74
CA PRO A 281 -9.80 -11.30 -17.65
C PRO A 281 -9.18 -12.68 -17.88
N ALA A 282 -7.84 -12.80 -17.88
CA ALA A 282 -7.16 -14.09 -18.01
C ALA A 282 -7.40 -15.02 -16.80
N HIS A 283 -7.79 -14.45 -15.66
CA HIS A 283 -8.18 -15.18 -14.45
C HIS A 283 -9.71 -15.40 -14.35
N GLY A 284 -10.47 -15.09 -15.41
CA GLY A 284 -11.92 -15.24 -15.43
C GLY A 284 -12.66 -14.21 -14.57
N ILE A 285 -12.06 -13.02 -14.40
CA ILE A 285 -12.64 -11.90 -13.65
C ILE A 285 -12.95 -10.77 -14.64
N ASP A 286 -14.24 -10.44 -14.77
CA ASP A 286 -14.71 -9.32 -15.59
C ASP A 286 -14.36 -7.98 -14.92
N VAL A 287 -13.93 -6.99 -15.71
CA VAL A 287 -13.51 -5.68 -15.21
C VAL A 287 -14.44 -4.61 -15.71
N GLN A 288 -15.11 -3.93 -14.79
CA GLN A 288 -16.05 -2.86 -15.11
C GLN A 288 -15.56 -1.52 -14.55
N ILE A 289 -15.21 -0.62 -15.46
CA ILE A 289 -14.83 0.76 -15.14
C ILE A 289 -16.05 1.65 -15.38
N LEU A 290 -16.53 2.28 -14.31
CA LEU A 290 -17.69 3.16 -14.38
C LEU A 290 -17.26 4.60 -14.68
N PRO A 291 -17.95 5.30 -15.60
CA PRO A 291 -17.72 6.72 -15.83
C PRO A 291 -17.86 7.53 -14.54
N ARG A 292 -17.09 8.62 -14.45
CA ARG A 292 -17.09 9.46 -13.26
C ARG A 292 -18.43 10.17 -13.04
N VAL A 293 -18.98 10.03 -11.84
CA VAL A 293 -20.18 10.75 -11.43
C VAL A 293 -19.86 12.23 -11.18
N GLY A 294 -20.69 13.10 -11.74
CA GLY A 294 -20.61 14.55 -11.52
C GLY A 294 -21.93 15.15 -11.05
N ILE A 295 -21.82 16.30 -10.38
CA ILE A 295 -22.96 17.18 -10.06
C ILE A 295 -22.75 18.48 -10.82
N ASN A 296 -23.75 18.92 -11.58
CA ASN A 296 -23.68 20.13 -12.42
C ASN A 296 -22.45 20.15 -13.34
N GLY A 297 -22.10 19.00 -13.92
CA GLY A 297 -20.94 18.85 -14.81
C GLY A 297 -19.56 18.85 -14.12
N LYS A 298 -19.50 18.99 -12.78
CA LYS A 298 -18.24 18.89 -12.03
C LYS A 298 -18.09 17.49 -11.42
N PRO A 299 -16.92 16.85 -11.55
CA PRO A 299 -16.69 15.52 -10.99
C PRO A 299 -16.75 15.54 -9.46
N ILE A 300 -17.36 14.52 -8.85
CA ILE A 300 -17.27 14.30 -7.41
C ILE A 300 -15.93 13.60 -7.13
N SER A 301 -15.06 14.22 -6.31
CA SER A 301 -13.79 13.61 -5.91
C SER A 301 -13.45 13.91 -4.45
N ALA A 302 -12.73 12.99 -3.83
CA ALA A 302 -12.22 13.18 -2.47
C ALA A 302 -11.23 14.36 -2.39
N SER A 303 -10.45 14.61 -3.45
CA SER A 303 -9.52 15.75 -3.51
C SER A 303 -10.23 17.10 -3.50
N ILE A 304 -11.37 17.22 -4.19
CA ILE A 304 -12.20 18.43 -4.15
C ILE A 304 -12.77 18.64 -2.75
N VAL A 305 -13.22 17.57 -2.08
CA VAL A 305 -13.70 17.65 -0.70
C VAL A 305 -12.61 18.16 0.24
N ARG A 306 -11.39 17.61 0.17
CA ARG A 306 -10.25 18.09 0.97
C ARG A 306 -9.90 19.55 0.67
N ALA A 307 -9.95 19.97 -0.60
CA ALA A 307 -9.72 21.37 -0.97
C ALA A 307 -10.76 22.32 -0.35
N LEU A 308 -12.04 21.94 -0.30
CA LEU A 308 -13.10 22.73 0.36
C LEU A 308 -12.93 22.81 1.89
N ILE A 309 -12.49 21.72 2.51
CA ILE A 309 -12.15 21.70 3.94
C ILE A 309 -10.99 22.66 4.23
N ARG A 310 -9.96 22.65 3.36
CA ARG A 310 -8.81 23.54 3.43
C ARG A 310 -9.20 25.02 3.28
N SER A 311 -10.14 25.33 2.39
CA SER A 311 -10.65 26.70 2.20
C SER A 311 -11.66 27.13 3.27
N GLY A 312 -11.89 26.32 4.31
CA GLY A 312 -12.81 26.63 5.41
C GLY A 312 -14.28 26.67 5.00
N THR A 313 -14.67 26.03 3.88
CA THR A 313 -16.02 26.11 3.32
C THR A 313 -16.75 24.77 3.44
N ILE A 314 -16.86 24.26 4.67
CA ILE A 314 -17.33 22.90 4.96
C ILE A 314 -18.81 22.71 4.58
N GLU A 315 -19.60 23.78 4.56
CA GLU A 315 -21.02 23.77 4.22
C GLU A 315 -21.23 23.29 2.77
N LYS A 316 -20.28 23.63 1.88
CA LYS A 316 -20.30 23.22 0.47
C LYS A 316 -19.97 21.74 0.27
N VAL A 317 -19.45 21.05 1.29
CA VAL A 317 -19.11 19.62 1.23
C VAL A 317 -20.35 18.74 1.26
N SER A 318 -21.46 19.21 1.85
CA SER A 318 -22.73 18.47 1.96
C SER A 318 -23.23 17.90 0.62
N GLY A 319 -23.04 18.63 -0.47
CA GLY A 319 -23.42 18.19 -1.82
C GLY A 319 -22.46 17.18 -2.47
N LEU A 320 -21.33 16.84 -1.85
CA LEU A 320 -20.29 15.97 -2.43
C LEU A 320 -20.09 14.67 -1.65
N VAL A 321 -20.60 14.61 -0.42
CA VAL A 321 -20.38 13.47 0.48
C VAL A 321 -21.69 12.92 1.03
N PRO A 322 -21.75 11.63 1.42
CA PRO A 322 -22.90 11.07 2.09
C PRO A 322 -23.09 11.66 3.49
N GLU A 323 -24.29 11.49 4.04
CA GLU A 323 -24.63 11.96 5.39
C GLU A 323 -23.70 11.42 6.48
N SER A 324 -23.17 10.20 6.33
CA SER A 324 -22.18 9.65 7.27
C SER A 324 -20.92 10.53 7.34
N THR A 325 -20.36 10.90 6.20
CA THR A 325 -19.20 11.79 6.11
C THR A 325 -19.53 13.21 6.54
N TYR A 326 -20.69 13.74 6.13
CA TYR A 326 -21.04 15.13 6.47
C TYR A 326 -21.24 15.32 7.97
N ARG A 327 -21.95 14.42 8.65
CA ARG A 327 -22.11 14.49 10.12
C ARG A 327 -20.79 14.33 10.85
N PHE A 328 -19.91 13.46 10.37
CA PHE A 328 -18.57 13.32 10.94
C PHE A 328 -17.78 14.63 10.87
N LEU A 329 -17.79 15.29 9.71
CA LEU A 329 -17.11 16.57 9.51
C LEU A 329 -17.62 17.71 10.41
N LEU A 330 -18.84 17.61 10.94
CA LEU A 330 -19.42 18.56 11.90
C LEU A 330 -19.19 18.16 13.37
N SER A 331 -18.57 17.01 13.63
CA SER A 331 -18.30 16.52 14.98
C SER A 331 -16.96 17.03 15.52
N SER A 332 -16.82 17.05 16.85
CA SER A 332 -15.55 17.41 17.51
C SER A 332 -14.40 16.45 17.15
N GLU A 333 -14.70 15.18 16.85
CA GLU A 333 -13.71 14.19 16.42
C GLU A 333 -13.01 14.57 15.10
N ALA A 334 -13.67 15.35 14.24
CA ALA A 334 -13.08 15.78 12.97
C ALA A 334 -12.18 17.02 13.10
N GLU A 335 -12.16 17.72 14.25
CA GLU A 335 -11.44 18.99 14.41
C GLU A 335 -9.94 18.86 14.13
N ASP A 336 -9.29 17.84 14.69
CA ASP A 336 -7.85 17.61 14.51
C ASP A 336 -7.52 17.23 13.06
N ILE A 337 -8.38 16.43 12.41
CA ILE A 337 -8.22 16.06 10.99
C ILE A 337 -8.39 17.29 10.09
N ILE A 338 -9.40 18.13 10.36
CA ILE A 338 -9.63 19.37 9.61
C ILE A 338 -8.47 20.33 9.78
N ARG A 339 -7.92 20.46 11.01
CA ARG A 339 -6.73 21.27 11.28
C ARG A 339 -5.55 20.76 10.46
N HIS A 340 -5.29 19.46 10.50
CA HIS A 340 -4.21 18.83 9.73
C HIS A 340 -4.36 19.07 8.22
N ILE A 341 -5.57 18.90 7.65
CA ILE A 341 -5.85 19.16 6.23
C ILE A 341 -5.62 20.62 5.83
N ARG A 342 -5.83 21.56 6.75
CA ARG A 342 -5.58 22.99 6.54
C ARG A 342 -4.10 23.33 6.55
N GLU A 343 -3.32 22.64 7.38
CA GLU A 343 -1.88 22.86 7.54
C GLU A 343 -1.03 22.14 6.48
N THR A 344 -1.56 21.10 5.85
CA THR A 344 -0.86 20.30 4.84
C THR A 344 -1.43 20.49 3.43
N ASP A 345 -0.54 20.69 2.46
CA ASP A 345 -0.90 20.76 1.04
C ASP A 345 -0.88 19.38 0.35
N GLN A 346 -1.07 18.32 1.15
CA GLN A 346 -1.05 16.96 0.63
C GLN A 346 -2.26 16.69 -0.27
N ARG A 347 -1.97 16.02 -1.39
CA ARG A 347 -2.97 15.62 -2.39
C ARG A 347 -3.65 14.31 -2.02
N HIS A 348 -3.19 13.59 -1.01
CA HIS A 348 -3.79 12.39 -0.43
C HIS A 348 -3.78 12.56 1.09
#